data_AF-A0AAW9IBC5-F1
#
_entry.id   AF-A0AAW9IBC5-F1
#
_cell.length_a   1.000
_cell.length_b   1.000
_cell.length_c   1.000
_cell.angle_alpha   90.00
_cell.angle_beta   90.00
_cell.angle_gamma   90.00
#
_symmetry.space_group_name_H-M   'P 1'
#
loop_
_entity.id
_entity.type
_entity.pdbx_description
1 polymer ?
#
loop_
_entity_poly.entity_id
_entity_poly.type
_entity_poly.pdbx_seq_one_letter_code
_entity_poly.pdbx_strand_id
1 'polypeptide(L)'
;MSERNKEYILEHNSWLDHSKVEICPNSIEPLEFNEIPKDEKLSIRNKHNLPNDSTIIVYGGNLGKPQGIDFLMEVLESNKNNSDVFFLIVGGGTEYSKISNWIELNSPKNCLLYSMLP
;
A
#
# COMPACT_ATOMS: atom_id res chain seq x y z
N MET A 1 8.59 -15.91 1.22
CA MET A 1 9.39 -15.93 -0.03
C MET A 1 8.53 -16.46 -1.19
N SER A 2 8.70 -16.01 -2.43
CA SER A 2 7.92 -16.48 -3.59
C SER A 2 8.71 -17.45 -4.48
N GLU A 3 8.05 -18.13 -5.43
CA GLU A 3 8.72 -18.99 -6.42
C GLU A 3 9.76 -18.21 -7.23
N ARG A 4 9.43 -16.99 -7.66
CA ARG A 4 10.38 -16.15 -8.39
C ARG A 4 11.63 -15.80 -7.56
N ASN A 5 11.50 -15.68 -6.24
CA ASN A 5 12.68 -15.49 -5.38
C ASN A 5 13.54 -16.75 -5.32
N LYS A 6 12.92 -17.93 -5.22
CA LYS A 6 13.63 -19.22 -5.22
C LYS A 6 14.39 -19.44 -6.53
N GLU A 7 13.71 -19.24 -7.67
CA GLU A 7 14.32 -19.29 -9.01
C GLU A 7 15.52 -18.35 -9.10
N TYR A 8 15.34 -17.08 -8.71
CA TYR A 8 16.42 -16.10 -8.73
C TYR A 8 17.64 -16.55 -7.91
N ILE A 9 17.43 -17.10 -6.71
CA ILE A 9 18.53 -17.59 -5.87
C ILE A 9 19.27 -18.75 -6.55
N LEU A 10 18.54 -19.73 -7.09
CA LEU A 10 19.14 -20.90 -7.77
C LEU A 10 19.88 -20.50 -9.06
N GLU A 11 19.32 -19.57 -9.83
CA GLU A 11 19.93 -19.02 -11.06
C GLU A 11 21.28 -18.33 -10.79
N HIS A 12 21.40 -17.63 -9.66
CA HIS A 12 22.57 -16.80 -9.35
C HIS A 12 23.56 -17.47 -8.39
N ASN A 13 23.24 -18.64 -7.83
CA ASN A 13 24.07 -19.34 -6.85
C ASN A 13 24.18 -20.83 -7.21
N SER A 14 24.94 -21.14 -8.27
CA SER A 14 25.12 -22.50 -8.79
C SER A 14 25.77 -23.50 -7.82
N TRP A 15 26.34 -23.00 -6.71
CA TRP A 15 26.91 -23.80 -5.63
C TRP A 15 25.85 -24.33 -4.64
N LEU A 16 24.61 -23.84 -4.71
CA LEU A 16 23.51 -24.32 -3.87
C LEU A 16 22.96 -25.66 -4.38
N ASP A 17 22.71 -26.57 -3.45
CA ASP A 17 21.98 -27.81 -3.72
C ASP A 17 20.49 -27.49 -3.87
N HIS A 18 19.95 -27.71 -5.07
CA HIS A 18 18.55 -27.45 -5.39
C HIS A 18 17.58 -28.19 -4.45
N SER A 19 17.97 -29.36 -3.93
CA SER A 19 17.14 -30.15 -3.01
C SER A 19 17.00 -29.52 -1.61
N LYS A 20 17.86 -28.56 -1.28
CA LYS A 20 17.87 -27.86 0.02
C LYS A 20 17.22 -26.48 -0.03
N VAL A 21 16.71 -26.06 -1.18
CA VAL A 21 16.06 -24.75 -1.34
C VAL A 21 14.55 -24.94 -1.49
N GLU A 22 13.82 -24.47 -0.48
CA GLU A 22 12.36 -24.53 -0.43
C GLU A 22 11.73 -23.15 -0.24
N ILE A 23 10.43 -23.08 -0.48
CA ILE A 23 9.65 -21.87 -0.23
C ILE A 23 9.11 -21.93 1.20
N CYS A 24 9.53 -20.96 2.01
CA CYS A 24 8.87 -20.64 3.27
C CYS A 24 8.03 -19.37 3.05
N PRO A 25 6.70 -19.49 2.83
CA PRO A 25 5.83 -18.32 2.66
C PRO A 25 5.64 -17.61 4.00
N ASN A 26 5.39 -16.30 3.95
CA ASN A 26 5.03 -15.58 5.16
C ASN A 26 3.67 -16.11 5.64
N SER A 27 3.57 -16.39 6.93
CA SER A 27 2.30 -16.78 7.55
C SER A 27 1.48 -15.55 7.92
N ILE A 28 0.17 -15.71 7.93
CA ILE A 28 -0.78 -14.75 8.46
C ILE A 28 -1.66 -15.45 9.49
N GLU A 29 -2.22 -14.69 10.43
CA GLU A 29 -3.32 -15.16 11.27
C GLU A 29 -4.63 -14.75 10.58
N PRO A 30 -5.39 -15.70 10.00
CA PRO A 30 -6.66 -15.36 9.38
C PRO A 30 -7.63 -14.89 10.46
N LEU A 31 -8.11 -13.66 10.33
CA LEU A 31 -9.20 -13.16 11.14
C LEU A 31 -10.52 -13.56 10.49
N GLU A 32 -11.51 -13.94 11.29
CA GLU A 32 -12.86 -14.11 10.79
C GLU A 32 -13.40 -12.76 10.31
N PHE A 33 -13.58 -12.64 9.00
CA PHE A 33 -14.18 -11.46 8.40
C PHE A 33 -15.70 -11.54 8.57
N ASN A 34 -16.20 -10.93 9.63
CA ASN A 34 -17.61 -10.55 9.70
C ASN A 34 -17.81 -9.27 8.89
N GLU A 35 -18.93 -9.20 8.16
CA GLU A 35 -19.29 -7.97 7.46
C GLU A 35 -19.45 -6.84 8.49
N ILE A 36 -18.63 -5.80 8.36
CA ILE A 36 -18.67 -4.64 9.25
C ILE A 36 -20.00 -3.91 9.01
N PRO A 37 -20.83 -3.69 10.04
CA PRO A 37 -22.08 -2.94 9.90
C PRO A 37 -21.86 -1.57 9.25
N LYS A 38 -22.83 -1.12 8.45
CA LYS A 38 -22.73 0.15 7.71
C LYS A 38 -22.46 1.35 8.64
N ASP A 39 -23.10 1.38 9.80
CA ASP A 39 -22.93 2.47 10.77
C ASP A 39 -21.52 2.49 11.38
N GLU A 40 -20.93 1.31 11.62
CA GLU A 40 -19.55 1.20 12.09
C GLU A 40 -18.56 1.64 11.00
N LYS A 41 -18.79 1.24 9.75
CA LYS A 41 -17.98 1.68 8.61
C LYS A 41 -18.03 3.21 8.44
N LEU A 42 -19.21 3.82 8.57
CA LEU A 42 -19.38 5.29 8.55
C LEU A 42 -18.68 5.95 9.73
N SER A 43 -18.78 5.37 10.93
CA SER A 43 -18.10 5.87 12.14
C SER A 43 -16.57 5.90 11.96
N ILE A 44 -15.98 4.82 11.43
CA ILE A 44 -14.55 4.74 11.15
C ILE A 44 -14.14 5.80 10.11
N ARG A 45 -14.91 5.96 9.03
CA ARG A 45 -14.62 6.99 8.02
C ARG A 45 -14.65 8.39 8.62
N ASN A 46 -15.69 8.72 9.37
CA ASN A 46 -15.83 10.02 10.03
C ASN A 46 -14.70 10.28 11.04
N LYS A 47 -14.29 9.25 11.82
CA LYS A 47 -13.17 9.36 12.77
C LYS A 47 -11.86 9.77 12.10
N HIS A 48 -11.63 9.31 10.86
CA HIS A 48 -10.42 9.59 10.10
C HIS A 48 -10.61 10.67 9.01
N ASN A 49 -11.72 11.41 9.04
CA ASN A 49 -12.07 12.43 8.03
C ASN A 49 -12.03 11.90 6.58
N LEU A 50 -12.44 10.64 6.39
CA LEU A 50 -12.51 10.01 5.09
C LEU A 50 -13.89 10.27 4.46
N PRO A 51 -13.97 10.49 3.15
CA PRO A 51 -15.24 10.68 2.44
C PRO A 51 -16.14 9.44 2.53
N ASN A 52 -17.45 9.65 2.65
CA ASN A 52 -18.44 8.58 2.71
C ASN A 52 -18.94 8.13 1.34
N ASP A 53 -18.94 9.02 0.34
CA ASP A 53 -19.52 8.80 -0.98
C ASP A 53 -18.50 8.40 -2.06
N SER A 54 -17.28 8.04 -1.66
CA SER A 54 -16.22 7.61 -2.60
C SER A 54 -15.62 6.26 -2.24
N THR A 55 -14.99 5.66 -3.25
CA THR A 55 -14.22 4.43 -3.12
C THR A 55 -12.86 4.74 -2.52
N ILE A 56 -12.60 4.23 -1.33
CA ILE A 56 -11.31 4.43 -0.65
C ILE A 56 -10.33 3.35 -1.11
N ILE A 57 -9.25 3.76 -1.76
CA ILE A 57 -8.13 2.92 -2.15
C ILE A 57 -7.06 3.08 -1.07
N VAL A 58 -6.74 1.97 -0.38
CA VAL A 58 -5.77 1.97 0.71
C VAL A 58 -4.45 1.40 0.22
N TYR A 59 -3.36 2.15 0.39
CA TYR A 59 -2.00 1.65 0.31
C TYR A 59 -1.42 1.58 1.72
N GLY A 60 -1.06 0.40 2.19
CA GLY A 60 -0.39 0.19 3.47
C GLY A 60 0.94 -0.54 3.26
N GLY A 61 2.05 0.08 3.65
CA GLY A 61 3.36 -0.57 3.54
C GLY A 61 4.53 0.40 3.42
N ASN A 62 5.74 -0.14 3.28
CA ASN A 62 6.95 0.66 3.12
C ASN A 62 6.91 1.48 1.81
N LEU A 63 7.25 2.76 1.89
CA LEU A 63 7.37 3.69 0.78
C LEU A 63 8.83 3.77 0.32
N GLY A 64 9.39 2.63 -0.07
CA GLY A 64 10.75 2.54 -0.59
C GLY A 64 10.77 2.39 -2.10
N LYS A 65 11.94 2.61 -2.70
CA LYS A 65 12.15 2.49 -4.15
C LYS A 65 11.69 1.13 -4.73
N PRO A 66 11.93 -0.03 -4.08
CA PRO A 66 11.46 -1.32 -4.59
C PRO A 66 9.93 -1.48 -4.63
N GLN A 67 9.19 -0.64 -3.90
CA GLN A 67 7.72 -0.69 -3.88
C GLN A 67 7.06 0.08 -5.03
N GLY A 68 7.85 0.64 -5.96
CA GLY A 68 7.30 1.25 -7.18
C GLY A 68 6.60 2.59 -6.92
N ILE A 69 7.13 3.41 -6.01
CA ILE A 69 6.53 4.70 -5.64
C ILE A 69 6.39 5.65 -6.83
N ASP A 70 7.28 5.59 -7.82
CA ASP A 70 7.13 6.39 -9.04
C ASP A 70 5.83 6.05 -9.80
N PHE A 71 5.45 4.77 -9.88
CA PHE A 71 4.17 4.36 -10.47
C PHE A 71 2.99 4.80 -9.61
N LEU A 72 3.10 4.73 -8.28
CA LEU A 72 2.07 5.28 -7.39
C LEU A 72 1.86 6.77 -7.66
N MET A 73 2.92 7.55 -7.87
CA MET A 73 2.81 8.98 -8.22
C MET A 73 2.05 9.20 -9.53
N GLU A 74 2.28 8.38 -10.56
CA GLU A 74 1.54 8.46 -11.83
C GLU A 74 0.04 8.19 -11.64
N VAL A 75 -0.31 7.22 -10.78
CA VAL A 75 -1.70 6.91 -10.44
C VAL A 75 -2.36 8.07 -9.71
N LEU A 76 -1.68 8.67 -8.73
CA LEU A 76 -2.19 9.82 -7.99
C LEU A 76 -2.39 11.04 -8.89
N GLU A 77 -1.41 11.34 -9.75
CA GLU A 77 -1.47 12.47 -10.67
C GLU A 77 -2.61 12.32 -11.69
N SER A 78 -2.75 11.13 -12.29
CA SER A 78 -3.81 10.85 -13.27
C SER A 78 -5.22 10.90 -12.67
N ASN A 79 -5.34 10.68 -11.35
CA ASN A 79 -6.63 10.66 -10.64
C ASN A 79 -6.86 11.88 -9.74
N LYS A 80 -5.99 12.90 -9.72
CA LYS A 80 -6.05 14.00 -8.74
C LYS A 80 -7.38 14.79 -8.71
N ASN A 81 -8.13 14.76 -9.81
CA ASN A 81 -9.43 15.43 -9.95
C ASN A 81 -10.63 14.45 -9.92
N ASN A 82 -10.39 13.16 -9.70
CA ASN A 82 -11.43 12.14 -9.66
C ASN A 82 -12.09 12.12 -8.26
N SER A 83 -13.32 12.60 -8.18
CA SER A 83 -14.09 12.65 -6.93
C SER A 83 -14.64 11.29 -6.47
N ASP A 84 -14.69 10.29 -7.35
CA ASP A 84 -15.28 8.98 -7.06
C ASP A 84 -14.31 8.06 -6.30
N VAL A 85 -13.03 8.44 -6.25
CA VAL A 85 -11.96 7.71 -5.57
C VAL A 85 -11.27 8.58 -4.54
N PHE A 86 -10.78 7.97 -3.45
CA PHE A 86 -9.97 8.62 -2.44
C PHE A 86 -8.80 7.72 -2.05
N PHE A 87 -7.58 8.24 -2.11
CA PHE A 87 -6.36 7.50 -1.77
C PHE A 87 -6.00 7.72 -0.31
N LEU A 88 -5.91 6.64 0.47
CA LEU A 88 -5.37 6.62 1.82
C LEU A 88 -4.04 5.87 1.81
N ILE A 89 -2.95 6.60 1.95
CA ILE A 89 -1.59 6.05 1.94
C ILE A 89 -1.05 6.06 3.36
N VAL A 90 -0.66 4.90 3.88
CA VAL A 90 -0.12 4.73 5.21
C VAL A 90 1.21 4.00 5.16
N GLY A 91 2.27 4.69 5.55
CA GLY A 91 3.60 4.11 5.65
C GLY A 91 4.72 5.15 5.61
N GLY A 92 5.90 4.72 6.06
CA GLY A 92 7.16 5.47 5.94
C GLY A 92 8.09 4.82 4.92
N GLY A 93 9.22 5.46 4.63
CA GLY A 93 10.23 4.91 3.74
C GLY A 93 11.08 6.00 3.09
N THR A 94 12.07 5.59 2.31
CA THR A 94 13.01 6.52 1.65
C THR A 94 12.34 7.47 0.67
N GLU A 95 11.21 7.07 0.08
CA GLU A 95 10.47 7.84 -0.93
C GLU A 95 9.26 8.58 -0.35
N TYR A 96 9.06 8.57 0.98
CA TYR A 96 7.94 9.27 1.63
C TYR A 96 7.84 10.74 1.19
N SER A 97 8.99 11.42 1.15
CA SER A 97 9.08 12.84 0.82
C SER A 97 8.58 13.16 -0.58
N LYS A 98 8.66 12.23 -1.54
CA LYS A 98 8.10 12.44 -2.88
C LYS A 98 6.59 12.65 -2.83
N ILE A 99 5.91 11.80 -2.06
CA ILE A 99 4.45 11.86 -1.92
C ILE A 99 4.05 13.09 -1.11
N SER A 100 4.72 13.35 0.02
CA SER A 100 4.39 14.52 0.85
C SER A 100 4.59 15.83 0.09
N ASN A 101 5.71 15.99 -0.63
CA ASN A 101 5.97 17.19 -1.41
C ASN A 101 4.95 17.38 -2.53
N TRP A 102 4.54 16.29 -3.19
CA TRP A 102 3.49 16.37 -4.22
C TRP A 102 2.14 16.79 -3.63
N ILE A 103 1.77 16.28 -2.45
CA ILE A 103 0.54 16.70 -1.74
C ILE A 103 0.62 18.19 -1.38
N GLU A 104 1.73 18.66 -0.84
CA GLU A 104 1.93 20.08 -0.49
C GLU A 104 1.81 21.00 -1.71
N LEU A 105 2.42 20.61 -2.83
CA LEU A 105 2.43 21.40 -4.06
C LEU A 105 1.09 21.42 -4.79
N ASN A 106 0.36 20.30 -4.78
CA ASN A 106 -0.86 20.14 -5.58
C ASN A 106 -2.15 20.28 -4.78
N SER A 107 -2.10 20.14 -3.45
CA SER A 107 -3.25 20.16 -2.55
C SER A 107 -4.43 19.30 -3.07
N PRO A 108 -4.19 18.01 -3.39
CA PRO A 108 -5.21 17.13 -3.94
C PRO A 108 -6.36 16.96 -2.94
N LYS A 109 -7.60 16.97 -3.44
CA LYS A 109 -8.79 16.77 -2.59
C LYS A 109 -9.05 15.30 -2.23
N ASN A 110 -8.39 14.39 -2.93
CA ASN A 110 -8.68 12.96 -2.90
C ASN A 110 -7.48 12.09 -2.48
N CYS A 111 -6.55 12.64 -1.71
CA CYS A 111 -5.38 11.89 -1.21
C CYS A 111 -5.05 12.31 0.23
N LEU A 112 -4.78 11.32 1.08
CA LEU A 112 -4.32 11.50 2.45
C LEU A 112 -3.12 10.60 2.71
N LEU A 113 -2.08 11.16 3.34
CA LEU A 113 -0.83 10.48 3.66
C LEU A 113 -0.59 10.48 5.18
N TYR A 114 -0.36 9.30 5.73
CA TYR A 114 0.09 9.09 7.11
C TYR A 114 1.41 8.31 7.12
N SER A 115 2.33 8.67 8.02
CA SER A 115 3.59 7.92 8.20
C SER A 115 3.39 6.58 8.92
N MET A 116 2.37 6.48 9.77
CA MET A 116 1.98 5.27 10.51
C MET A 116 0.48 5.37 10.85
N LEU A 117 -0.17 4.22 11.07
CA LEU A 117 -1.53 4.23 11.64
C LEU A 117 -1.50 4.86 13.04
N PRO A 118 -2.45 5.74 13.37
CA PRO A 118 -2.58 6.32 14.70
C PRO A 118 -2.99 5.30 15.76
#